data_AF-A0A2K8N7N4-F1
#
_entry.id   AF-A0A2K8N7N4-F1
#
_cell.length_a   1.000
_cell.length_b   1.000
_cell.length_c   1.000
_cell.angle_alpha   90.00
_cell.angle_beta   90.00
_cell.angle_gamma   90.00
#
_symmetry.space_group_name_H-M   'P 1'
#
loop_
_entity.id
_entity.type
_entity.pdbx_description
1 polymer ?
#
loop_
_entity_poly.entity_id
_entity_poly.type
_entity_poly.pdbx_seq_one_letter_code
_entity_poly.pdbx_strand_id
1 'polypeptide(L)'
;MAAQLEKAYPGAAASLREGMEETVTVIRLGIPELLLGALRSTNAIESAHEKVRMASRNVKRWQNGEQVLRWAAAGFLEAEKKFRTVKGFRQIPLLIDALHKCLHPQPQQEETSITA
;
A
#
# COMPACT_ATOMS: atom_id res chain seq x y z
N MET A 1 -9.13 15.18 11.69
CA MET A 1 -7.90 14.41 11.96
C MET A 1 -6.64 15.26 11.79
N ALA A 2 -6.33 15.84 10.61
CA ALA A 2 -5.15 16.72 10.46
C ALA A 2 -5.14 17.95 11.38
N ALA A 3 -6.30 18.57 11.63
CA ALA A 3 -6.43 19.72 12.53
C ALA A 3 -5.96 19.45 13.97
N GLN A 4 -5.99 18.20 14.43
CA GLN A 4 -5.55 17.83 15.77
C GLN A 4 -4.01 17.79 15.90
N LEU A 5 -3.30 17.65 14.77
CA LEU A 5 -1.84 17.56 14.70
C LEU A 5 -1.18 18.93 14.44
N GLU A 6 -1.93 19.92 13.95
CA GLU A 6 -1.47 21.28 13.61
C GLU A 6 -0.50 21.90 14.62
N LYS A 7 -0.87 21.86 15.91
CA LYS A 7 -0.14 22.57 16.96
C LYS A 7 1.16 21.87 17.38
N ALA A 8 1.15 20.54 17.42
CA ALA A 8 2.28 19.76 17.93
C ALA A 8 3.21 19.25 16.81
N TYR A 9 2.66 19.00 15.62
CA TYR A 9 3.37 18.36 14.50
C TYR A 9 2.88 18.94 13.15
N PRO A 10 3.20 20.21 12.84
CA PRO A 10 2.70 20.88 11.63
C PRO A 10 3.13 20.17 10.33
N GLY A 11 4.34 19.61 10.29
CA GLY A 11 4.81 18.80 9.15
C GLY A 11 4.01 17.52 8.96
N ALA A 12 3.67 16.81 10.04
CA ALA A 12 2.82 15.62 9.96
C ALA A 12 1.38 15.96 9.56
N ALA A 13 0.85 17.10 10.02
CA ALA A 13 -0.45 17.60 9.59
C ALA A 13 -0.47 17.94 8.09
N ALA A 14 0.63 18.53 7.57
CA ALA A 14 0.80 18.79 6.15
C ALA A 14 0.88 17.49 5.33
N SER A 15 1.73 16.53 5.72
CA SER A 15 1.80 15.22 5.06
C SER A 15 0.48 14.45 5.12
N LEU A 16 -0.25 14.54 6.24
CA LEU A 16 -1.57 13.91 6.34
C LEU A 16 -2.56 14.55 5.37
N ARG A 17 -2.56 15.88 5.22
CA ARG A 17 -3.42 16.55 4.22
C ARG A 17 -3.05 16.17 2.79
N GLU A 18 -1.76 16.09 2.50
CA GLU A 18 -1.23 15.73 1.19
C GLU A 18 -1.60 14.29 0.81
N GLY A 19 -1.45 13.33 1.73
CA GLY A 19 -1.68 11.91 1.45
C GLY A 19 -3.02 11.34 1.94
N MET A 20 -3.95 12.18 2.40
CA MET A 20 -5.18 11.69 3.04
C MET A 20 -6.07 10.95 2.04
N GLU A 21 -6.19 11.48 0.83
CA GLU A 21 -7.09 10.94 -0.17
C GLU A 21 -6.62 9.56 -0.62
N GLU A 22 -5.31 9.40 -0.86
CA GLU A 22 -4.67 8.15 -1.22
C GLU A 22 -4.73 7.15 -0.06
N THR A 23 -4.47 7.57 1.18
CA THR A 23 -4.48 6.68 2.35
C THR A 23 -5.88 6.18 2.69
N VAL A 24 -6.92 7.00 2.46
CA VAL A 24 -8.31 6.64 2.72
C VAL A 24 -8.94 5.89 1.53
N THR A 25 -8.29 5.87 0.36
CA THR A 25 -8.79 5.18 -0.84
C THR A 25 -9.08 3.71 -0.55
N VAL A 26 -8.20 2.99 0.15
CA VAL A 26 -8.42 1.57 0.50
C VAL A 26 -9.68 1.38 1.36
N ILE A 27 -10.00 2.35 2.23
CA ILE A 27 -11.22 2.35 3.05
C ILE A 27 -12.45 2.65 2.16
N ARG A 28 -12.34 3.58 1.21
CA ARG A 28 -13.42 3.96 0.28
C ARG A 28 -13.82 2.83 -0.67
N LEU A 29 -12.89 1.93 -1.01
CA LEU A 29 -13.14 0.80 -1.92
C LEU A 29 -14.12 -0.24 -1.36
N GLY A 30 -14.45 -0.20 -0.06
CA GLY A 30 -15.47 -1.09 0.54
C GLY A 30 -15.10 -2.58 0.51
N ILE A 31 -13.80 -2.89 0.52
CA ILE A 31 -13.27 -4.26 0.43
C ILE A 31 -13.46 -4.98 1.78
N PRO A 32 -13.67 -6.31 1.80
CA PRO A 32 -13.83 -7.04 3.05
C PRO A 32 -12.63 -6.89 4.01
N GLU A 33 -12.92 -6.87 5.32
CA GLU A 33 -11.99 -6.54 6.41
C GLU A 33 -10.69 -7.37 6.39
N LEU A 34 -10.75 -8.63 5.98
CA LEU A 34 -9.60 -9.53 5.97
C LEU A 34 -8.52 -9.09 4.96
N LEU A 35 -8.93 -8.67 3.77
CA LEU A 35 -8.03 -8.12 2.75
C LEU A 35 -7.68 -6.66 3.08
N LEU A 36 -8.64 -5.88 3.59
CA LEU A 36 -8.40 -4.50 4.04
C LEU A 36 -7.28 -4.42 5.09
N GLY A 37 -7.29 -5.32 6.08
CA GLY A 37 -6.24 -5.38 7.10
C GLY A 37 -4.85 -5.67 6.53
N ALA A 38 -4.75 -6.45 5.45
CA ALA A 38 -3.49 -6.68 4.76
C ALA A 38 -3.03 -5.44 3.98
N LEU A 39 -3.94 -4.79 3.24
CA LEU A 39 -3.68 -3.62 2.40
C LEU A 39 -3.40 -2.34 3.20
N ARG A 40 -4.02 -2.17 4.36
CA ARG A 40 -3.81 -1.01 5.24
C ARG A 40 -2.42 -1.01 5.89
N SER A 41 -1.79 -2.18 5.98
CA SER A 41 -0.45 -2.33 6.57
C SER A 41 0.64 -2.31 5.51
N THR A 42 1.79 -1.75 5.86
CA THR A 42 3.03 -1.81 5.07
C THR A 42 3.84 -3.08 5.37
N ASN A 43 3.34 -3.97 6.24
CA ASN A 43 4.05 -5.13 6.77
C ASN A 43 4.65 -6.03 5.68
N ALA A 44 3.95 -6.24 4.56
CA ALA A 44 4.44 -7.08 3.47
C ALA A 44 5.73 -6.50 2.85
N ILE A 45 5.77 -5.18 2.64
CA ILE A 45 6.92 -4.48 2.07
C ILE A 45 8.03 -4.35 3.11
N GLU A 46 7.68 -4.00 4.35
CA GLU A 46 8.66 -3.79 5.43
C GLU A 46 9.35 -5.08 5.86
N SER A 47 8.60 -6.18 5.96
CA SER A 47 9.16 -7.49 6.33
C SER A 47 10.12 -8.01 5.25
N ALA A 48 9.83 -7.77 3.97
CA ALA A 48 10.73 -8.11 2.88
C ALA A 48 12.02 -7.26 2.93
N HIS A 49 11.89 -5.95 3.10
CA HIS A 49 13.05 -5.06 3.24
C HIS A 49 13.88 -5.35 4.50
N GLU A 50 13.27 -5.80 5.59
CA GLU A 50 13.99 -6.26 6.77
C GLU A 50 14.94 -7.42 6.44
N LYS A 51 14.49 -8.39 5.63
CA LYS A 51 15.35 -9.50 5.20
C LYS A 51 16.51 -9.04 4.32
N VAL A 52 16.27 -8.08 3.42
CA VAL A 52 17.34 -7.45 2.64
C VAL A 52 18.37 -6.76 3.54
N ARG A 53 17.92 -6.01 4.54
CA ARG A 53 18.81 -5.39 5.53
C ARG A 53 19.59 -6.44 6.31
N MET A 54 18.95 -7.53 6.71
CA MET A 54 19.61 -8.62 7.44
C MET A 54 20.66 -9.35 6.59
N ALA A 55 20.38 -9.59 5.31
CA ALA A 55 21.33 -10.21 4.39
C ALA A 55 22.56 -9.34 4.18
N SER A 56 22.38 -8.02 4.06
CA SER A 56 23.46 -7.07 3.81
C SER A 56 24.15 -6.51 5.06
N ARG A 57 23.67 -6.81 6.28
CA ARG A 57 24.13 -6.18 7.55
C ARG A 57 25.65 -6.27 7.81
N ASN A 58 26.28 -7.32 7.29
CA ASN A 58 27.70 -7.60 7.50
C ASN A 58 28.59 -7.02 6.38
N VAL A 59 28.01 -6.52 5.30
CA VAL A 59 28.77 -5.90 4.21
C VAL A 59 29.26 -4.53 4.66
N LYS A 60 30.55 -4.41 4.95
CA LYS A 60 31.17 -3.15 5.40
C LYS A 60 31.79 -2.33 4.27
N ARG A 61 32.12 -2.96 3.14
CA ARG A 61 32.76 -2.32 1.99
C ARG A 61 32.02 -2.65 0.71
N TRP A 62 31.29 -1.66 0.19
CA TRP A 62 30.63 -1.71 -1.10
C TRP A 62 31.60 -1.24 -2.20
N GLN A 63 31.70 -1.99 -3.29
CA GLN A 63 32.61 -1.73 -4.39
C GLN A 63 31.94 -0.88 -5.48
N ASN A 64 30.66 -1.13 -5.77
CA ASN A 64 29.87 -0.40 -6.76
C ASN A 64 28.36 -0.63 -6.54
N GLY A 65 27.53 0.09 -7.30
CA GLY A 65 26.08 -0.03 -7.24
C GLY A 65 25.55 -1.40 -7.69
N GLU A 66 26.23 -2.07 -8.62
CA GLU A 66 25.86 -3.42 -9.07
C GLU A 66 25.95 -4.43 -7.93
N GLN A 67 26.97 -4.32 -7.06
CA GLN A 67 27.08 -5.13 -5.86
C GLN A 67 25.89 -4.90 -4.91
N VAL A 68 25.45 -3.65 -4.74
CA VAL A 68 24.26 -3.31 -3.92
C VAL A 68 23.02 -4.00 -4.47
N LEU A 69 22.79 -3.91 -5.79
CA LEU A 69 21.66 -4.56 -6.45
C LEU A 69 21.67 -6.08 -6.29
N ARG A 70 22.85 -6.72 -6.42
CA ARG A 70 22.99 -8.16 -6.21
C ARG A 70 22.67 -8.59 -4.78
N TRP A 71 23.13 -7.83 -3.79
CA TRP A 71 22.78 -8.09 -2.38
C TRP A 71 21.30 -7.86 -2.09
N ALA A 72 20.69 -6.83 -2.68
CA ALA A 72 19.26 -6.59 -2.57
C ALA A 72 18.46 -7.75 -3.17
N ALA A 73 18.79 -8.18 -4.39
CA ALA A 73 18.17 -9.32 -5.05
C ALA A 73 18.33 -10.61 -4.23
N ALA A 74 19.53 -10.90 -3.73
CA ALA A 74 19.77 -12.07 -2.87
C ALA A 74 18.94 -12.02 -1.58
N GLY A 75 18.82 -10.83 -0.96
CA GLY A 75 17.99 -10.62 0.21
C GLY A 75 16.49 -10.84 -0.06
N PHE A 76 16.00 -10.42 -1.23
CA PHE A 76 14.62 -10.66 -1.64
C PHE A 76 14.36 -12.14 -1.97
N LEU A 77 15.28 -12.83 -2.63
CA LEU A 77 15.19 -14.27 -2.88
C LEU A 77 15.13 -15.08 -1.58
N GLU A 78 15.84 -14.63 -0.54
CA GLU A 78 15.76 -15.27 0.78
C GLU A 78 14.45 -14.92 1.51
N ALA A 79 13.93 -13.71 1.33
CA ALA A 79 12.63 -13.31 1.88
C ALA A 79 11.48 -14.14 1.26
N GLU A 80 11.53 -14.34 -0.06
CA GLU A 80 10.51 -15.05 -0.85
C GLU A 80 10.23 -16.45 -0.29
N LYS A 81 11.27 -17.18 0.12
CA LYS A 81 11.15 -18.52 0.73
C LYS A 81 10.24 -18.58 1.95
N LYS A 82 10.00 -17.45 2.62
CA LYS A 82 9.19 -17.35 3.84
C LYS A 82 7.87 -16.64 3.61
N PHE A 83 7.57 -16.21 2.39
CA PHE A 83 6.31 -15.55 2.09
C PHE A 83 5.14 -16.49 2.30
N ARG A 84 4.05 -15.92 2.80
CA ARG A 84 2.77 -16.60 3.00
C ARG A 84 1.75 -15.97 2.09
N THR A 85 0.71 -16.73 1.77
CA THR A 85 -0.44 -16.22 1.02
C THR A 85 -1.02 -14.99 1.72
N VAL A 86 -1.35 -13.97 0.94
CA VAL A 86 -1.98 -12.74 1.44
C VAL A 86 -3.30 -13.10 2.12
N LYS A 87 -3.54 -12.54 3.31
CA LYS A 87 -4.81 -12.70 4.00
C LYS A 87 -5.93 -12.12 3.14
N GLY A 88 -7.00 -12.89 2.97
CA GLY A 88 -8.11 -12.46 2.11
C GLY A 88 -7.80 -12.53 0.61
N PHE A 89 -6.79 -13.29 0.15
CA PHE A 89 -6.46 -13.40 -1.29
C PHE A 89 -7.65 -13.77 -2.19
N ARG A 90 -8.62 -14.54 -1.67
CA ARG A 90 -9.85 -14.87 -2.40
C ARG A 90 -10.74 -13.66 -2.73
N GLN A 91 -10.52 -12.55 -2.03
CA GLN A 91 -11.25 -11.28 -2.18
C GLN A 91 -10.56 -10.33 -3.17
N ILE A 92 -9.37 -10.69 -3.70
CA ILE A 92 -8.66 -9.88 -4.70
C ILE A 92 -9.53 -9.55 -5.92
N PRO A 93 -10.38 -10.46 -6.47
CA PRO A 93 -11.27 -10.10 -7.57
C PRO A 93 -12.22 -8.94 -7.23
N LEU A 94 -12.68 -8.83 -5.98
CA LEU A 94 -13.53 -7.72 -5.53
C LEU A 94 -12.75 -6.40 -5.49
N LEU A 95 -11.49 -6.45 -5.04
CA LEU A 95 -10.59 -5.29 -5.10
C LEU A 95 -10.39 -4.83 -6.55
N ILE A 96 -10.17 -5.74 -7.49
CA ILE A 96 -9.98 -5.41 -8.91
C ILE A 96 -11.23 -4.73 -9.48
N ASP A 97 -12.42 -5.28 -9.21
CA ASP A 97 -13.70 -4.68 -9.64
C ASP A 97 -13.92 -3.29 -9.03
N ALA A 98 -13.64 -3.11 -7.74
CA ALA A 98 -13.72 -1.82 -7.06
C ALA A 98 -12.75 -0.80 -7.68
N LEU A 99 -11.50 -1.20 -7.98
CA LEU A 99 -10.53 -0.35 -8.65
C LEU A 99 -10.97 0.04 -10.06
N HIS A 100 -11.52 -0.90 -10.84
CA HIS A 100 -12.05 -0.62 -12.18
C HIS A 100 -13.18 0.42 -12.13
N LYS A 101 -14.10 0.30 -11.17
CA LYS A 101 -15.19 1.27 -10.97
C LYS A 101 -14.68 2.66 -10.57
N CYS A 102 -13.63 2.73 -9.75
CA CYS A 102 -13.00 4.00 -9.37
C CYS A 102 -12.24 4.65 -10.53
N LEU A 103 -11.55 3.87 -11.36
CA LEU A 103 -10.74 4.39 -12.47
C LEU A 103 -11.60 4.75 -13.69
N HIS A 104 -12.71 4.05 -13.89
CA HIS A 104 -13.69 4.28 -14.94
C HIS A 104 -15.04 4.60 -14.30
N PRO A 105 -15.22 5.83 -13.76
CA PRO A 105 -16.51 6.25 -13.26
C PRO A 105 -17.50 6.22 -14.42
N GLN A 106 -18.46 5.29 -14.38
CA GLN A 106 -19.56 5.29 -15.32
C GLN A 106 -20.34 6.59 -15.13
N PRO A 107 -20.65 7.35 -16.20
CA PRO A 107 -21.51 8.52 -16.07
C PRO A 107 -22.85 8.04 -15.52
N GLN A 108 -23.23 8.55 -14.35
CA GLN A 108 -24.55 8.32 -13.79
C GLN A 108 -25.56 8.82 -14.82
N GLN A 109 -26.40 7.91 -15.33
CA GLN A 109 -27.58 8.30 -16.09
C GLN A 109 -28.43 9.14 -15.13
N GLU A 110 -28.44 10.46 -15.34
CA GLU A 110 -29.36 11.37 -14.68
C GLU A 110 -30.78 10.83 -14.90
N GLU A 111 -31.48 10.60 -13.80
CA GLU A 111 -32.92 10.37 -13.75
C GLU A 111 -33.64 11.58 -14.37
N THR A 112 -33.73 11.64 -15.70
CA THR A 112 -34.68 12.50 -16.41
C THR A 112 -36.05 11.81 -16.40
N SER A 113 -36.56 11.61 -15.20
CA SER A 113 -37.91 11.11 -14.98
C SER A 113 -38.37 11.70 -13.65
N ILE A 114 -38.65 12.99 -13.63
CA ILE A 114 -39.70 13.67 -12.85
C ILE A 114 -39.71 15.14 -13.30
N THR A 115 -40.60 15.49 -14.22
CA THR A 115 -41.50 16.66 -14.14
C THR A 115 -42.57 16.47 -15.23
N ALA A 116 -43.81 16.65 -14.78
CA ALA A 116 -45.08 16.43 -15.47
C ALA A 116 -45.28 17.23 -16.78
#